data_AF-A0A2G5TYZ7-F1
#
_entry.id   AF-A0A2G5TYZ7-F1
#
_cell.length_a   1.000
_cell.length_b   1.000
_cell.length_c   1.000
_cell.angle_alpha   90.00
_cell.angle_beta   90.00
_cell.angle_gamma   90.00
#
_symmetry.space_group_name_H-M   'P 1'
#
loop_
_entity.id
_entity.type
_entity.pdbx_description
1 polymer ?
#
loop_
_entity_poly.entity_id
_entity_poly.type
_entity_poly.pdbx_seq_one_letter_code
_entity_poly.pdbx_strand_id
1 'polypeptide(L)'
;MWIDRNSKVGCTFQIYIFADGSFKEFLEHFTERIVSKNEKRARIRTNNPDRHIILERGLIEIVDDLVEIPQFFRLMVISVEMKESEYDDNCEKWISKICPEYREENNI
;
A
#
# COMPACT_ATOMS: atom_id res chain seq x y z
N MET A 1 -16.51 4.83 -2.55
CA MET A 1 -15.15 4.39 -2.21
C MET A 1 -14.95 2.96 -2.74
N TRP A 2 -13.73 2.44 -2.92
CA TRP A 2 -13.53 1.09 -3.51
C TRP A 2 -14.14 -0.07 -2.71
N ILE A 3 -14.43 0.14 -1.42
CA ILE A 3 -15.17 -0.81 -0.57
C ILE A 3 -16.59 -1.04 -1.09
N ASP A 4 -17.27 0.03 -1.52
CA ASP A 4 -18.69 0.00 -1.89
C ASP A 4 -18.92 -0.18 -3.39
N ARG A 5 -17.90 0.12 -4.19
CA ARG A 5 -17.96 -0.01 -5.65
C ARG A 5 -17.35 -1.34 -6.07
N ASN A 6 -17.98 -1.98 -7.04
CA ASN A 6 -17.47 -3.18 -7.71
C ASN A 6 -16.24 -2.89 -8.62
N SER A 7 -15.24 -2.23 -8.06
CA SER A 7 -14.02 -1.75 -8.72
C SER A 7 -13.25 -2.92 -9.30
N LYS A 8 -12.79 -2.81 -10.55
CA LYS A 8 -12.15 -3.93 -11.27
C LYS A 8 -10.91 -4.42 -10.53
N VAL A 9 -10.66 -5.74 -10.58
CA VAL A 9 -9.39 -6.32 -10.14
C VAL A 9 -8.24 -5.66 -10.91
N GLY A 10 -7.16 -5.34 -10.21
CA GLY A 10 -6.01 -4.60 -10.75
C GLY A 10 -6.12 -3.07 -10.63
N CYS A 11 -7.28 -2.51 -10.23
CA CYS A 11 -7.36 -1.10 -9.89
C CYS A 11 -6.35 -0.77 -8.78
N THR A 12 -5.47 0.19 -9.06
CA THR A 12 -4.35 0.58 -8.19
C THR A 12 -4.37 2.08 -7.91
N PHE A 13 -4.21 2.45 -6.64
CA PHE A 13 -4.14 3.83 -6.16
C PHE A 13 -2.87 3.94 -5.34
N GLN A 14 -2.09 4.98 -5.59
CA GLN A 14 -0.77 5.19 -5.02
C GLN A 14 -0.68 6.60 -4.48
N ILE A 15 -0.09 6.75 -3.31
CA ILE A 15 0.09 8.05 -2.65
C ILE A 15 1.32 8.01 -1.76
N TYR A 16 1.91 9.18 -1.50
CA TYR A 16 2.89 9.38 -0.44
C TYR A 16 2.46 10.55 0.43
N ILE A 17 2.82 10.51 1.71
CA ILE A 17 2.50 11.55 2.70
C ILE A 17 3.68 11.77 3.64
N PHE A 18 3.85 12.99 4.12
CA PHE A 18 4.82 13.35 5.16
C PHE A 18 4.13 13.34 6.53
N ALA A 19 3.67 12.16 6.95
CA ALA A 19 2.98 12.00 8.22
C ALA A 19 3.26 10.62 8.81
N ASP A 20 3.69 10.62 10.07
CA ASP A 20 3.89 9.39 10.81
C ASP A 20 2.60 8.81 11.37
N GLY A 21 2.57 7.48 11.55
CA GLY A 21 1.43 6.77 12.12
C GLY A 21 0.24 6.55 11.19
N SER A 22 0.22 7.16 10.00
CA SER A 22 -0.93 7.13 9.09
C SER A 22 -1.32 5.72 8.63
N PHE A 23 -0.38 4.78 8.56
CA PHE A 23 -0.71 3.38 8.27
C PHE A 23 -1.62 2.78 9.34
N LYS A 24 -1.28 2.99 10.62
CA LYS A 24 -2.04 2.46 11.75
C LYS A 24 -3.41 3.15 11.82
N GLU A 25 -3.42 4.47 11.76
CA GLU A 25 -4.65 5.28 11.79
C GLU A 25 -5.60 4.89 10.65
N PHE A 26 -5.08 4.74 9.43
CA PHE A 26 -5.89 4.31 8.29
C PHE A 26 -6.50 2.93 8.54
N LEU A 27 -5.72 1.98 9.07
CA LEU A 27 -6.21 0.62 9.34
C LEU A 27 -7.28 0.54 10.43
N GLU A 28 -7.28 1.46 11.40
CA GLU A 28 -8.27 1.49 12.47
C GLU A 28 -9.71 1.61 11.90
N HIS A 29 -9.89 2.36 10.81
CA HIS A 29 -11.16 2.48 10.09
C HIS A 29 -11.66 1.18 9.43
N PHE A 30 -10.78 0.17 9.29
CA PHE A 30 -11.09 -1.09 8.62
C PHE A 30 -11.00 -2.29 9.56
N THR A 31 -10.90 -2.09 10.87
CA THR A 31 -10.60 -3.17 11.83
C THR A 31 -11.50 -4.39 11.67
N GLU A 32 -12.82 -4.20 11.50
CA GLU A 32 -13.79 -5.29 11.29
C GLU A 32 -13.74 -5.94 9.91
N ARG A 33 -12.94 -5.38 9.00
CA ARG A 33 -12.79 -5.79 7.60
C ARG A 33 -11.41 -6.37 7.31
N ILE A 34 -10.48 -6.34 8.25
CA ILE A 34 -9.15 -6.93 8.07
C ILE A 34 -9.28 -8.46 8.07
N VAL A 35 -8.77 -9.07 7.00
CA VAL A 35 -8.70 -10.53 6.80
C VAL A 35 -7.34 -11.05 7.28
N SER A 36 -6.26 -10.38 6.90
CA SER A 36 -4.90 -10.64 7.37
C SER A 36 -4.12 -9.33 7.44
N LYS A 37 -3.11 -9.27 8.31
CA LYS A 37 -2.18 -8.15 8.37
C LYS A 37 -0.79 -8.60 8.79
N ASN A 38 0.21 -7.90 8.30
CA ASN A 38 1.59 -7.93 8.77
C ASN A 38 2.13 -6.48 8.81
N GLU A 39 3.42 -6.31 9.03
CA GLU A 39 4.04 -4.97 9.14
C GLU A 39 3.96 -4.15 7.84
N LYS A 40 4.02 -4.82 6.68
CA LYS A 40 3.99 -4.16 5.36
C LYS A 40 2.59 -4.03 4.78
N ARG A 41 1.68 -4.96 5.10
CA ARG A 41 0.43 -5.12 4.35
C ARG A 41 -0.76 -5.46 5.24
N ALA A 42 -1.92 -5.00 4.81
CA ALA A 42 -3.20 -5.49 5.31
C ALA A 42 -4.10 -5.88 4.14
N ARG A 43 -4.75 -7.04 4.27
CA ARG A 43 -5.80 -7.50 3.37
C ARG A 43 -7.15 -7.15 3.97
N ILE A 44 -7.99 -6.46 3.20
CA ILE A 44 -9.24 -5.84 3.65
C ILE A 44 -10.39 -6.37 2.79
N ARG A 45 -11.46 -6.88 3.42
CA ARG A 45 -12.68 -7.32 2.73
C ARG A 45 -13.48 -6.13 2.20
N THR A 46 -13.95 -6.22 0.96
CA THR A 46 -14.89 -5.25 0.39
C THR A 46 -16.33 -5.71 0.60
N ASN A 47 -17.32 -4.94 0.13
CA ASN A 47 -18.71 -5.41 0.11
C ASN A 47 -18.95 -6.43 -1.03
N ASN A 48 -18.02 -6.56 -1.99
CA ASN A 48 -18.05 -7.63 -2.97
C ASN A 48 -17.29 -8.85 -2.38
N PRO A 49 -17.94 -10.01 -2.22
CA PRO A 49 -17.31 -11.21 -1.64
C PRO A 49 -16.14 -11.76 -2.46
N ASP A 50 -16.08 -11.48 -3.75
CA ASP A 50 -15.04 -12.00 -4.65
C ASP A 50 -13.80 -11.08 -4.69
N ARG A 51 -13.83 -9.95 -3.98
CA ARG A 51 -12.81 -8.90 -4.09
C ARG A 51 -12.34 -8.40 -2.74
N HIS A 52 -11.03 -8.35 -2.58
CA HIS A 52 -10.37 -7.71 -1.45
C HIS A 52 -9.58 -6.49 -1.92
N ILE A 53 -9.18 -5.67 -0.96
CA ILE A 53 -8.19 -4.61 -1.14
C ILE A 53 -6.93 -5.03 -0.38
N ILE A 54 -5.77 -4.91 -1.01
CA ILE A 54 -4.50 -4.86 -0.31
C ILE A 54 -4.18 -3.40 -0.05
N LEU A 55 -3.98 -3.03 1.21
CA LEU A 55 -3.24 -1.84 1.59
C LEU A 55 -1.79 -2.27 1.83
N GLU A 56 -0.86 -1.62 1.16
CA GLU A 56 0.57 -1.88 1.27
C GLU A 56 1.32 -0.60 1.61
N ARG A 57 2.24 -0.71 2.57
CA ARG A 57 3.24 0.31 2.89
C ARG A 57 4.51 0.01 2.11
N GLY A 58 4.96 0.99 1.32
CA GLY A 58 6.29 1.01 0.73
C GLY A 58 7.31 1.37 1.79
N LEU A 59 8.25 0.46 2.05
CA LEU A 59 9.38 0.70 2.94
C LEU A 59 10.62 0.82 2.08
N ILE A 60 11.21 2.02 2.04
CA ILE A 60 12.54 2.26 1.48
C ILE A 60 13.49 2.44 2.66
N GLU A 61 14.64 1.77 2.64
CA GLU A 61 15.71 2.05 3.59
C GLU A 61 16.30 3.42 3.25
N ILE A 62 16.13 4.39 4.15
CA ILE A 62 16.69 5.73 4.00
C ILE A 62 17.83 5.86 5.00
N VAL A 63 18.99 6.30 4.53
CA VAL A 63 20.24 6.39 5.29
C VAL A 63 20.38 7.76 5.99
N ASP A 64 19.46 8.69 5.74
CA ASP A 64 19.56 10.08 6.20
C ASP A 64 18.51 10.41 7.28
N ASP A 65 18.98 10.64 8.51
CA ASP A 65 18.17 10.90 9.71
C ASP A 65 17.60 12.34 9.78
N LEU A 66 17.87 13.17 8.77
CA LEU A 66 17.65 14.63 8.82
C LEU A 66 16.44 15.13 8.01
N VAL A 67 15.71 14.27 7.29
CA VAL A 67 14.58 14.65 6.43
C VAL A 67 13.30 13.93 6.89
N GLU A 68 12.15 14.62 6.86
CA GLU A 68 10.84 13.96 7.05
C GLU A 68 10.68 12.86 5.99
N ILE A 69 10.78 11.60 6.42
CA ILE A 69 10.68 10.45 5.54
C ILE A 69 9.22 10.28 5.10
N PRO A 70 8.90 10.44 3.79
CA PRO A 70 7.55 10.21 3.33
C PRO A 70 7.19 8.74 3.47
N GLN A 71 5.95 8.50 3.88
CA GLN A 71 5.36 7.17 3.89
C GLN A 71 4.65 6.92 2.57
N PHE A 72 5.01 5.82 1.91
CA PHE A 72 4.42 5.43 0.64
C PHE A 72 3.33 4.39 0.84
N PHE A 73 2.20 4.57 0.16
CA PHE A 73 1.09 3.64 0.21
C PHE A 73 0.60 3.25 -1.18
N ARG A 74 0.23 1.97 -1.31
CA ARG A 74 -0.42 1.42 -2.48
C ARG A 74 -1.67 0.66 -2.05
N LEU A 75 -2.81 1.02 -2.63
CA LEU A 75 -4.06 0.26 -2.52
C LEU A 75 -4.30 -0.48 -3.83
N MET A 76 -4.57 -1.78 -3.75
CA MET A 76 -4.84 -2.63 -4.92
C MET A 76 -6.10 -3.45 -4.72
N VAL A 77 -6.99 -3.44 -5.70
CA VAL A 77 -8.13 -4.36 -5.73
C VAL A 77 -7.66 -5.70 -6.28
N ILE A 78 -7.84 -6.76 -5.50
CA ILE A 78 -7.43 -8.12 -5.84
C ILE A 78 -8.61 -9.09 -5.82
N SER A 79 -8.46 -10.23 -6.47
CA SER A 79 -9.37 -11.37 -6.26
C SER A 79 -9.22 -11.92 -4.82
N VAL A 80 -10.31 -12.45 -4.27
CA VAL A 80 -10.26 -13.22 -3.01
C VAL A 80 -9.35 -14.46 -3.12
N GLU A 81 -9.18 -15.00 -4.34
CA GLU A 81 -8.38 -16.20 -4.60
C GLU A 81 -6.87 -15.92 -4.66
N MET A 82 -6.47 -14.67 -4.87
CA MET A 82 -5.05 -14.29 -4.99
C MET A 82 -4.32 -14.57 -3.67
N LYS A 83 -3.23 -15.31 -3.77
CA LYS A 83 -2.37 -15.71 -2.65
C LYS A 83 -1.30 -14.66 -2.38
N GLU A 84 -0.81 -14.63 -1.15
CA GLU A 84 0.26 -13.69 -0.77
C GLU A 84 1.54 -13.89 -1.58
N SER A 85 1.83 -15.13 -2.02
CA SER A 85 2.95 -15.45 -2.90
C SER A 85 2.87 -14.84 -4.30
N GLU A 86 1.69 -14.34 -4.70
CA GLU A 86 1.47 -13.70 -6.00
C GLU A 86 1.60 -12.17 -5.92
N TYR A 87 1.81 -11.61 -4.72
CA TYR A 87 1.89 -10.18 -4.54
C TYR A 87 3.20 -9.63 -5.12
N ASP A 88 3.12 -8.43 -5.71
CA ASP A 88 4.29 -7.70 -6.20
C ASP A 88 5.04 -7.05 -5.05
N ASP A 89 6.12 -7.69 -4.59
CA ASP A 89 6.99 -7.22 -3.49
C ASP A 89 7.95 -6.08 -3.88
N ASN A 90 8.04 -5.73 -5.18
CA ASN A 90 8.95 -4.70 -5.63
C ASN A 90 8.37 -3.30 -5.43
N CYS A 91 8.52 -2.78 -4.20
CA CYS A 91 7.98 -1.46 -3.88
C CYS A 91 8.73 -0.30 -4.54
N GLU A 92 10.03 -0.41 -4.73
CA GLU A 92 10.88 0.60 -5.39
C GLU A 92 10.38 0.94 -6.81
N LYS A 93 9.94 -0.06 -7.56
CA LYS A 93 9.45 0.12 -8.94
C LYS A 93 8.23 1.02 -9.03
N TRP A 94 7.32 0.97 -8.05
CA TRP A 94 6.14 1.83 -8.09
C TRP A 94 6.36 3.15 -7.34
N ILE A 95 7.19 3.17 -6.31
CA ILE A 95 7.55 4.41 -5.62
C ILE A 95 8.28 5.36 -6.59
N SER A 96 9.24 4.85 -7.36
CA SER A 96 9.96 5.63 -8.38
C SER A 96 9.06 6.25 -9.46
N LYS A 97 7.81 5.79 -9.62
CA LYS A 97 6.84 6.41 -10.54
C LYS A 97 6.11 7.60 -9.93
N ILE A 98 5.87 7.58 -8.62
CA ILE A 98 5.12 8.64 -7.92
C ILE A 98 6.04 9.66 -7.27
N CYS A 99 7.29 9.29 -6.98
CA CYS A 99 8.31 10.18 -6.47
C CYS A 99 9.65 9.87 -7.18
N PRO A 100 9.84 10.37 -8.42
CA PRO A 100 11.03 10.08 -9.22
C PRO A 100 12.34 10.56 -8.59
N GLU A 101 12.27 11.62 -7.78
CA GLU A 101 13.40 12.24 -7.06
C GLU A 101 14.15 11.23 -6.17
N TYR A 102 13.45 10.22 -5.63
CA TYR A 102 14.07 9.12 -4.87
C TYR A 102 15.06 8.28 -5.67
N ARG A 103 14.96 8.28 -7.01
CA ARG A 103 15.86 7.50 -7.87
C ARG A 103 17.15 8.25 -8.17
N GLU A 104 17.17 9.56 -8.01
CA GLU A 104 18.36 10.39 -8.26
C GLU A 104 19.30 10.40 -7.05
N GLU A 105 18.77 10.36 -5.83
CA GLU A 105 19.57 10.38 -4.59
C GLU A 105 20.28 9.04 -4.28
N ASN A 106 19.82 7.92 -4.86
CA ASN A 106 20.40 6.59 -4.64
C ASN A 106 21.37 6.12 -5.77
N ASN A 107 21.77 7.02 -6.67
CA ASN A 107 22.75 6.77 -7.74
C ASN A 107 24.12 7.45 -7.48
N ILE A 108 24.53 7.59 -6.22
CA ILE A 108 25.87 8.08 -5.82
C ILE A 108 26.78 6.89 -5.51
#